data_AF-A0AAE4AMD6-F1
#
_entry.id   AF-A0AAE4AMD6-F1
#
_cell.length_a   1.000
_cell.length_b   1.000
_cell.length_c   1.000
_cell.angle_alpha   90.00
_cell.angle_beta   90.00
_cell.angle_gamma   90.00
#
_symmetry.space_group_name_H-M   'P 1'
#
loop_
_entity.id
_entity.type
_entity.pdbx_description
1 polymer ?
#
loop_
_entity_poly.entity_id
_entity_poly.type
_entity_poly.pdbx_seq_one_letter_code
_entity_poly.pdbx_strand_id
1 'polypeptide(L)'
;MHDKGPGQNASDGADVTGTFCGREACALMRSWCACIRGLRGYLRHRWLPLLVPVVLALCLGALVEIALHGVVFKVGPDAGGLHEWLYFWFMGLLFVFLVLSSTALLVAMFWQLCRRRFWLALGRLLALLLTAFLCLFILARVVLYNFLGPSEDHFADDLVIPAGIVCADPIVESGMGPFADDIYFEAPESFQLQVLRAPQDGWRLDEAQPLAVPALAALTSTDTGRQLLGSYLAAHPEWLVIDEPQGRFAWRCFRAKGRPMTTLNRYYSRFHSAMAGTGTPSHFQYRLGLSLNGESYWPRGRKMMERGADKHGVMRKWTSFMTGAVRVEIYDESNVPGYAMTARTLALLDDEMARLATLGPDNWRQALPADAVVAGDEPDLQLYRGSQGGIYHATWLCNPGEAGLTYLRAYEASRGTRLSARRLDQASACRMGWSDQPGELFFAPAEFTIYEGDWDKYYAARFELWFRPDAGGEERLIMAKHFRIEGWMR
;
A
#
# COMPACT_ATOMS: atom_id res chain seq x y z
N MET A 1 61.07 37.01 38.32
CA MET A 1 62.10 36.40 39.19
C MET A 1 61.98 34.89 39.03
N HIS A 2 63.10 34.22 38.75
CA HIS A 2 63.28 32.81 38.33
C HIS A 2 62.80 32.48 36.90
N ASP A 3 63.59 32.67 35.85
CA ASP A 3 64.95 32.18 35.49
C ASP A 3 64.92 30.77 34.86
N LYS A 4 65.15 30.75 33.54
CA LYS A 4 65.12 29.59 32.63
C LYS A 4 66.56 29.30 32.20
N GLY A 5 67.06 28.12 32.54
CA GLY A 5 68.37 27.63 32.05
C GLY A 5 68.31 27.16 30.58
N PRO A 6 69.32 27.48 29.76
CA PRO A 6 69.51 26.95 28.41
C PRO A 6 70.62 25.89 28.34
N GLY A 7 70.68 25.11 27.25
CA GLY A 7 71.80 24.21 27.00
C GLY A 7 71.73 23.48 25.65
N GLN A 8 72.25 24.13 24.61
CA GLN A 8 72.79 23.48 23.41
C GLN A 8 74.16 22.87 23.75
N ASN A 9 74.54 21.74 23.14
CA ASN A 9 75.65 21.68 22.18
C ASN A 9 75.97 20.26 21.71
N ALA A 10 76.38 20.22 20.45
CA ALA A 10 76.99 19.11 19.74
C ALA A 10 78.43 18.84 20.20
N SER A 11 78.93 17.61 19.98
CA SER A 11 80.30 17.37 19.51
C SER A 11 80.54 15.89 19.14
N ASP A 12 81.23 15.74 18.02
CA ASP A 12 82.34 14.81 17.76
C ASP A 12 82.08 13.32 17.54
N GLY A 13 81.98 12.97 16.25
CA GLY A 13 83.15 12.53 15.48
C GLY A 13 84.11 11.53 16.14
N ALA A 14 83.95 10.25 15.81
CA ALA A 14 85.02 9.26 15.90
C ALA A 14 85.05 8.42 14.62
N ASP A 15 86.12 8.64 13.84
CA ASP A 15 86.59 7.81 12.74
C ASP A 15 86.83 6.37 13.20
N VAL A 16 86.19 5.40 12.55
CA VAL A 16 86.66 4.02 12.51
C VAL A 16 86.66 3.57 11.05
N THR A 17 87.79 3.82 10.40
CA THR A 17 88.13 3.27 9.07
C THR A 17 88.43 1.78 9.19
N GLY A 18 87.37 0.97 9.21
CA GLY A 18 87.45 -0.46 8.97
C GLY A 18 87.49 -0.75 7.47
N THR A 19 88.67 -1.06 6.94
CA THR A 19 88.87 -1.56 5.58
C THR A 19 88.10 -2.87 5.37
N PHE A 20 86.89 -2.77 4.84
CA PHE A 20 86.09 -3.93 4.45
C PHE A 20 86.72 -4.62 3.23
N CYS A 21 87.15 -5.86 3.43
CA CYS A 21 87.73 -6.72 2.42
C CYS A 21 86.73 -6.95 1.26
N GLY A 22 87.16 -6.67 0.03
CA GLY A 22 86.33 -6.76 -1.20
C GLY A 22 85.77 -8.14 -1.56
N ARG A 23 85.95 -9.17 -0.70
CA ARG A 23 85.34 -10.49 -0.89
C ARG A 23 83.95 -10.63 -0.27
N GLU A 24 83.58 -9.86 0.76
CA GLU A 24 82.26 -9.98 1.41
C GLU A 24 81.17 -9.15 0.74
N ALA A 25 81.48 -7.95 0.23
CA ALA A 25 80.54 -7.14 -0.56
C ALA A 25 80.07 -7.87 -1.83
N CYS A 26 80.94 -8.69 -2.41
CA CYS A 26 80.65 -9.51 -3.59
C CYS A 26 79.72 -10.70 -3.31
N ALA A 27 79.69 -11.19 -2.06
CA ALA A 27 78.76 -12.22 -1.61
C ALA A 27 77.39 -11.62 -1.25
N LEU A 28 77.38 -10.44 -0.62
CA LEU A 28 76.16 -9.74 -0.24
C LEU A 28 75.38 -9.23 -1.47
N MET A 29 76.07 -8.67 -2.49
CA MET A 29 75.41 -8.29 -3.76
C MET A 29 74.92 -9.50 -4.56
N ARG A 30 75.59 -10.67 -4.49
CA ARG A 30 75.10 -11.90 -5.13
C ARG A 30 73.86 -12.46 -4.43
N SER A 31 73.81 -12.39 -3.10
CA SER A 31 72.65 -12.77 -2.31
C SER A 31 71.47 -11.82 -2.55
N TRP A 32 71.71 -10.51 -2.63
CA TRP A 32 70.69 -9.52 -2.98
C TRP A 32 70.16 -9.69 -4.41
N CYS A 33 71.03 -9.91 -5.40
CA CYS A 33 70.62 -10.17 -6.78
C CYS A 33 69.90 -11.52 -6.96
N ALA A 34 70.17 -12.51 -6.11
CA ALA A 34 69.41 -13.77 -6.06
C ALA A 34 68.04 -13.59 -5.40
N CYS A 35 67.98 -12.80 -4.32
CA CYS A 35 66.73 -12.47 -3.63
C CYS A 35 65.81 -11.62 -4.52
N ILE A 36 66.34 -10.62 -5.23
CA ILE A 36 65.57 -9.81 -6.19
C ILE A 36 65.14 -10.64 -7.40
N ARG A 37 65.96 -11.58 -7.90
CA ARG A 37 65.53 -12.49 -8.98
C ARG A 37 64.47 -13.50 -8.51
N GLY A 38 64.56 -13.98 -7.28
CA GLY A 38 63.53 -14.78 -6.62
C GLY A 38 62.22 -14.00 -6.45
N LEU A 39 62.30 -12.75 -6.00
CA LEU A 39 61.16 -11.86 -5.85
C LEU A 39 60.53 -11.50 -7.21
N ARG A 40 61.34 -11.29 -8.26
CA ARG A 40 60.86 -11.06 -9.63
C ARG A 40 60.20 -12.30 -10.24
N GLY A 41 60.66 -13.50 -9.86
CA GLY A 41 60.03 -14.78 -10.21
C GLY A 41 58.71 -14.99 -9.47
N TYR A 42 58.67 -14.66 -8.18
CA TYR A 42 57.49 -14.76 -7.33
C TYR A 42 56.41 -13.72 -7.72
N LEU A 43 56.81 -12.49 -8.02
CA LEU A 43 55.93 -11.43 -8.54
C LEU A 43 55.49 -11.68 -9.99
N ARG A 44 56.25 -12.46 -10.78
CA ARG A 44 55.80 -12.95 -12.10
C ARG A 44 54.85 -14.14 -12.02
N HIS A 45 54.71 -14.80 -10.86
CA HIS A 45 53.73 -15.87 -10.68
C HIS A 45 52.32 -15.29 -10.48
N ARG A 46 51.60 -15.19 -11.61
CA ARG A 46 50.14 -15.15 -11.94
C ARG A 46 49.02 -14.95 -10.88
N TRP A 47 49.28 -14.90 -9.58
CA TRP A 47 48.28 -14.76 -8.52
C TRP A 47 48.09 -13.31 -8.03
N LEU A 48 49.12 -12.47 -8.14
CA LEU A 48 49.05 -11.05 -7.74
C LEU A 48 47.94 -10.24 -8.44
N PRO A 49 47.74 -10.31 -9.78
CA PRO A 49 46.64 -9.60 -10.44
C PRO A 49 45.24 -10.14 -10.10
N LEU A 50 45.16 -11.23 -9.34
CA LEU A 50 43.95 -11.89 -8.89
C LEU A 50 43.56 -11.49 -7.47
N LEU A 51 44.57 -11.32 -6.62
CA LEU A 51 44.43 -11.02 -5.19
C LEU A 51 44.22 -9.53 -4.93
N VAL A 52 44.84 -8.67 -5.73
CA VAL A 52 44.71 -7.21 -5.63
C VAL A 52 43.26 -6.73 -5.75
N PRO A 53 42.47 -7.08 -6.78
CA PRO A 53 41.09 -6.57 -6.88
C PRO A 53 40.17 -7.11 -5.78
N VAL A 54 40.39 -8.33 -5.29
CA VAL A 54 39.60 -8.93 -4.20
C VAL A 54 39.90 -8.24 -2.87
N VAL A 55 41.18 -8.04 -2.55
CA VAL A 55 41.59 -7.30 -1.35
C VAL A 55 41.17 -5.84 -1.43
N LEU A 56 41.28 -5.21 -2.61
CA LEU A 56 40.83 -3.83 -2.81
C LEU A 56 39.32 -3.71 -2.58
N ALA A 57 38.52 -4.64 -3.09
CA ALA A 57 37.06 -4.65 -2.90
C ALA A 57 36.67 -4.88 -1.42
N LEU A 58 37.35 -5.80 -0.73
CA LEU A 58 37.12 -6.05 0.70
C LEU A 58 37.54 -4.85 1.56
N CYS A 59 38.69 -4.23 1.28
CA CYS A 59 39.14 -3.04 1.98
C CYS A 59 38.25 -1.83 1.69
N LEU A 60 37.75 -1.66 0.45
CA LEU A 60 36.81 -0.58 0.13
C LEU A 60 35.46 -0.80 0.82
N GLY A 61 34.96 -2.03 0.84
CA GLY A 61 33.72 -2.40 1.54
C GLY A 61 33.81 -2.12 3.04
N ALA A 62 34.90 -2.55 3.68
CA ALA A 62 35.14 -2.32 5.11
C ALA A 62 35.37 -0.84 5.43
N LEU A 63 36.11 -0.08 4.60
CA LEU A 63 36.29 1.36 4.77
C LEU A 63 34.97 2.12 4.64
N VAL A 64 34.09 1.71 3.74
CA VAL A 64 32.77 2.31 3.57
C VAL A 64 31.85 1.96 4.73
N GLU A 65 31.85 0.72 5.21
CA GLU A 65 31.07 0.33 6.39
C GLU A 65 31.56 1.07 7.65
N ILE A 66 32.87 1.21 7.83
CA ILE A 66 33.46 2.01 8.92
C ILE A 66 33.15 3.50 8.74
N ALA A 67 33.12 4.05 7.52
CA ALA A 67 32.73 5.43 7.28
C ALA A 67 31.22 5.65 7.53
N LEU A 68 30.38 4.67 7.22
CA LEU A 68 28.94 4.72 7.43
C LEU A 68 28.54 4.50 8.90
N HIS A 69 29.31 3.71 9.67
CA HIS A 69 29.06 3.50 11.11
C HIS A 69 29.84 4.46 12.03
N GLY A 70 31.02 4.92 11.61
CA GLY A 70 31.91 5.78 12.41
C GLY A 70 31.59 7.27 12.29
N VAL A 71 30.92 7.69 11.21
CA VAL A 71 30.42 9.06 11.09
C VAL A 71 28.99 9.10 11.63
N VAL A 72 28.90 9.10 12.97
CA VAL A 72 27.71 9.56 13.69
C VAL A 72 27.58 11.05 13.43
N PHE A 73 27.04 11.42 12.26
CA PHE A 73 26.34 12.68 12.18
C PHE A 73 25.17 12.55 13.16
N LYS A 74 25.14 13.38 14.21
CA LYS A 74 23.88 13.73 14.84
C LYS A 74 23.08 14.51 13.80
N VAL A 75 22.41 13.76 12.93
CA VAL A 75 21.60 14.32 11.86
C VAL A 75 20.30 14.81 12.49
N GLY A 76 19.90 16.04 12.18
CA GLY A 76 18.59 16.56 12.55
C GLY A 76 17.45 15.75 11.91
N PRO A 77 16.19 16.04 12.26
CA PRO A 77 15.03 15.20 11.91
C PRO A 77 14.80 14.92 10.40
N ASP A 78 15.47 15.62 9.49
CA ASP A 78 15.18 15.55 8.04
C ASP A 78 16.28 14.91 7.16
N ALA A 79 17.43 14.48 7.69
CA ALA A 79 18.53 13.96 6.84
C ALA A 79 18.72 12.43 6.85
N GLY A 80 17.74 11.68 7.37
CA GLY A 80 17.64 10.22 7.19
C GLY A 80 17.55 9.82 5.71
N GLY A 81 16.71 10.51 4.94
CA GLY A 81 16.45 10.17 3.54
C GLY A 81 17.67 10.26 2.61
N LEU A 82 18.66 11.14 2.87
CA LEU A 82 19.87 11.19 2.05
C LEU A 82 20.80 10.00 2.34
N HIS A 83 20.91 9.59 3.61
CA HIS A 83 21.74 8.45 4.00
C HIS A 83 21.21 7.15 3.40
N GLU A 84 19.91 6.91 3.52
CA GLU A 84 19.23 5.75 2.94
C GLU A 84 19.34 5.74 1.41
N TRP A 85 19.15 6.89 0.77
CA TRP A 85 19.29 7.01 -0.68
C TRP A 85 20.72 6.66 -1.13
N LEU A 86 21.74 7.20 -0.45
CA LEU A 86 23.14 6.88 -0.75
C LEU A 86 23.47 5.40 -0.47
N TYR A 87 22.98 4.85 0.63
CA TYR A 87 23.14 3.44 0.99
C TYR A 87 22.53 2.53 -0.09
N PHE A 88 21.30 2.83 -0.54
CA PHE A 88 20.61 2.06 -1.57
C PHE A 88 21.37 2.08 -2.90
N TRP A 89 21.80 3.25 -3.37
CA TRP A 89 22.58 3.37 -4.60
C TRP A 89 23.94 2.69 -4.50
N PHE A 90 24.58 2.80 -3.34
CA PHE A 90 25.86 2.14 -3.11
C PHE A 90 25.71 0.61 -3.12
N MET A 91 24.71 0.05 -2.44
CA MET A 91 24.43 -1.38 -2.44
C MET A 91 24.05 -1.88 -3.84
N GLY A 92 23.26 -1.11 -4.59
CA GLY A 92 22.93 -1.40 -5.98
C GLY A 92 24.18 -1.42 -6.88
N LEU A 93 25.06 -0.43 -6.74
CA LEU A 93 26.32 -0.36 -7.49
C LEU A 93 27.26 -1.53 -7.13
N LEU A 94 27.39 -1.85 -5.84
CA LEU A 94 28.17 -2.98 -5.36
C LEU A 94 27.66 -4.30 -5.94
N PHE A 95 26.33 -4.49 -5.99
CA PHE A 95 25.71 -5.66 -6.59
C PHE A 95 26.04 -5.78 -8.08
N VAL A 96 25.97 -4.69 -8.85
CA VAL A 96 26.35 -4.69 -10.28
C VAL A 96 27.81 -5.10 -10.46
N PHE A 97 28.73 -4.56 -9.64
CA PHE A 97 30.13 -4.94 -9.71
C PHE A 97 30.37 -6.43 -9.39
N LEU A 98 29.65 -6.98 -8.41
CA LEU A 98 29.75 -8.41 -8.07
C LEU A 98 29.22 -9.32 -9.18
N VAL A 99 28.15 -8.93 -9.89
CA VAL A 99 27.62 -9.66 -11.05
C VAL A 99 28.61 -9.63 -12.21
N LEU A 100 29.21 -8.47 -12.51
CA LEU A 100 30.24 -8.34 -13.55
C LEU A 100 31.49 -9.17 -13.20
N SER A 101 31.93 -9.12 -11.94
CA SER A 101 33.06 -9.92 -11.43
C SER A 101 32.80 -11.42 -11.56
N SER A 102 31.61 -11.88 -11.15
CA SER A 102 31.17 -13.27 -11.30
C SER A 102 31.21 -13.74 -12.75
N THR A 103 30.72 -12.89 -13.67
CA THR A 103 30.72 -13.20 -15.12
C THR A 103 32.14 -13.32 -15.66
N ALA A 104 33.05 -12.41 -15.28
CA ALA A 104 34.45 -12.47 -15.67
C ALA A 104 35.17 -13.70 -15.11
N LEU A 105 34.89 -14.07 -13.85
CA LEU A 105 35.43 -15.28 -13.22
C LEU A 105 34.95 -16.55 -13.92
N LEU A 106 33.68 -16.60 -14.33
CA LEU A 106 33.12 -17.72 -15.07
C LEU A 106 33.80 -17.91 -16.43
N VAL A 107 33.97 -16.84 -17.20
CA VAL A 107 34.71 -16.88 -18.49
C VAL A 107 36.15 -17.32 -18.28
N ALA A 108 36.83 -16.78 -17.26
CA ALA A 108 38.21 -17.13 -16.94
C ALA A 108 38.35 -18.61 -16.51
N MET A 109 37.38 -19.14 -15.78
CA MET A 109 37.32 -20.55 -15.38
C MET A 109 37.20 -21.45 -16.61
N PHE A 110 36.24 -21.19 -17.50
CA PHE A 110 36.08 -21.96 -18.74
C PHE A 110 37.33 -21.92 -19.61
N TRP A 111 37.92 -20.74 -19.78
CA TRP A 111 39.17 -20.58 -20.53
C TRP A 111 40.31 -21.44 -19.96
N GLN A 112 40.43 -21.55 -18.64
CA GLN A 112 41.47 -22.34 -17.98
C GLN A 112 41.20 -23.84 -18.08
N LEU A 113 39.93 -24.26 -18.03
CA LEU A 113 39.51 -25.64 -18.30
C LEU A 113 39.88 -26.03 -19.74
N CYS A 114 39.59 -25.18 -20.73
CA CYS A 114 39.98 -25.41 -22.13
C CYS A 114 41.51 -25.56 -22.31
N ARG A 115 42.31 -24.86 -21.49
CA ARG A 115 43.78 -24.98 -21.48
C ARG A 115 44.31 -26.12 -20.61
N ARG A 116 43.44 -27.02 -20.12
CA ARG A 116 43.77 -28.15 -19.23
C ARG A 116 44.52 -27.74 -17.95
N ARG A 117 44.32 -26.50 -17.47
CA ARG A 117 44.93 -25.99 -16.24
C ARG A 117 43.99 -26.13 -15.05
N PHE A 118 43.75 -27.38 -14.65
CA PHE A 118 42.70 -27.73 -13.68
C PHE A 118 42.81 -26.97 -12.34
N TRP A 119 44.00 -26.90 -11.73
CA TRP A 119 44.18 -26.24 -10.44
C TRP A 119 43.86 -24.74 -10.46
N LEU A 120 44.15 -24.06 -11.58
CA LEU A 120 43.79 -22.65 -11.71
C LEU A 120 42.28 -22.50 -11.88
N ALA A 121 41.65 -23.39 -12.66
CA ALA A 121 40.20 -23.40 -12.83
C ALA A 121 39.47 -23.64 -11.50
N LEU A 122 39.97 -24.56 -10.65
CA LEU A 122 39.45 -24.78 -9.30
C LEU A 122 39.53 -23.52 -8.44
N GLY A 123 40.67 -22.81 -8.48
CA GLY A 123 40.80 -21.52 -7.77
C GLY A 123 39.80 -20.47 -8.25
N ARG A 124 39.48 -20.43 -9.55
CA ARG A 124 38.45 -19.54 -10.11
C ARG A 124 37.04 -19.95 -9.70
N LEU A 125 36.76 -21.25 -9.62
CA LEU A 125 35.49 -21.76 -9.14
C LEU A 125 35.25 -21.38 -7.68
N LEU A 126 36.25 -21.55 -6.80
CA LEU A 126 36.15 -21.15 -5.39
C LEU A 126 35.93 -19.64 -5.26
N ALA A 127 36.64 -18.81 -6.05
CA ALA A 127 36.41 -17.37 -6.08
C ALA A 127 35.00 -17.02 -6.56
N LEU A 128 34.48 -17.72 -7.57
CA LEU A 128 33.11 -17.53 -8.05
C LEU A 128 32.08 -17.87 -6.98
N LEU A 129 32.27 -18.99 -6.26
CA LEU A 129 31.38 -19.39 -5.16
C LEU A 129 31.37 -18.36 -4.02
N LEU A 130 32.53 -17.82 -3.66
CA LEU A 130 32.62 -16.75 -2.66
C LEU A 130 31.90 -15.47 -3.12
N THR A 131 32.10 -15.04 -4.36
CA THR A 131 31.41 -13.87 -4.92
C THR A 131 29.89 -14.10 -4.96
N ALA A 132 29.45 -15.29 -5.35
CA ALA A 132 28.03 -15.65 -5.36
C ALA A 132 27.42 -15.64 -3.95
N PHE A 133 28.15 -16.14 -2.95
CA PHE A 133 27.74 -16.07 -1.54
C PHE A 133 27.60 -14.61 -1.07
N LEU A 134 28.56 -13.75 -1.39
CA LEU A 134 28.50 -12.32 -1.06
C LEU A 134 27.32 -11.61 -1.75
N CYS A 135 27.07 -11.90 -3.04
CA CYS A 135 25.87 -11.40 -3.73
C CYS A 135 24.60 -11.79 -3.01
N LEU A 136 24.48 -13.07 -2.63
CA LEU A 136 23.28 -13.60 -1.99
C LEU A 136 23.12 -13.03 -0.58
N PHE A 137 24.20 -12.79 0.15
CA PHE A 137 24.18 -12.13 1.45
C PHE A 137 23.74 -10.67 1.35
N ILE A 138 24.30 -9.89 0.41
CA ILE A 138 23.88 -8.49 0.18
C ILE A 138 22.42 -8.44 -0.26
N LEU A 139 22.01 -9.30 -1.20
CA LEU A 139 20.63 -9.38 -1.64
C LEU A 139 19.70 -9.75 -0.48
N ALA A 140 20.05 -10.76 0.32
CA ALA A 140 19.28 -11.15 1.49
C ALA A 140 19.19 -10.01 2.50
N ARG A 141 20.28 -9.26 2.74
CA ARG A 141 20.26 -8.08 3.62
C ARG A 141 19.36 -6.98 3.10
N VAL A 142 19.44 -6.64 1.82
CA VAL A 142 18.58 -5.62 1.19
C VAL A 142 17.11 -6.06 1.22
N VAL A 143 16.83 -7.32 0.91
CA VAL A 143 15.47 -7.87 0.96
C VAL A 143 14.95 -7.92 2.40
N LEU A 144 15.72 -8.48 3.34
CA LEU A 144 15.31 -8.55 4.75
C LEU A 144 15.19 -7.18 5.39
N TYR A 145 16.03 -6.20 5.05
CA TYR A 145 15.89 -4.84 5.56
C TYR A 145 14.67 -4.14 4.98
N ASN A 146 14.37 -4.31 3.69
CA ASN A 146 13.15 -3.73 3.10
C ASN A 146 11.86 -4.45 3.54
N PHE A 147 11.92 -5.73 3.90
CA PHE A 147 10.74 -6.51 4.31
C PHE A 147 10.54 -6.59 5.83
N LEU A 148 11.62 -6.55 6.62
CA LEU A 148 11.63 -6.74 8.08
C LEU A 148 12.44 -5.67 8.81
N GLY A 149 12.86 -4.61 8.11
CA GLY A 149 13.50 -3.46 8.75
C GLY A 149 12.56 -2.83 9.77
N PRO A 150 13.10 -2.20 10.83
CA PRO A 150 12.28 -1.41 11.74
C PRO A 150 11.53 -0.38 10.90
N SER A 151 10.24 -0.25 11.18
CA SER A 151 9.43 0.81 10.60
C SER A 151 10.04 2.16 10.95
N GLU A 152 10.24 3.00 9.94
CA GLU A 152 10.96 4.26 10.08
C GLU A 152 10.10 5.38 10.69
N ASP A 153 8.78 5.15 10.87
CA ASP A 153 7.91 6.16 11.48
C ASP A 153 7.87 6.05 13.01
N HIS A 154 8.91 6.61 13.64
CA HIS A 154 9.03 6.77 15.10
C HIS A 154 7.92 7.62 15.75
N PHE A 155 6.88 8.03 15.02
CA PHE A 155 5.78 8.85 15.53
C PHE A 155 5.17 8.32 16.83
N ALA A 156 4.99 7.01 16.94
CA ALA A 156 4.33 6.37 18.08
C ALA A 156 5.27 5.97 19.23
N ASP A 157 6.59 6.09 19.07
CA ASP A 157 7.58 5.54 20.03
C ASP A 157 7.49 6.17 21.41
N ASP A 158 7.24 7.47 21.46
CA ASP A 158 7.17 8.25 22.70
C ASP A 158 5.73 8.58 23.12
N LEU A 159 4.73 8.02 22.43
CA LEU A 159 3.33 8.27 22.75
C LEU A 159 2.87 7.33 23.86
N VAL A 160 2.35 7.91 24.93
CA VAL A 160 1.71 7.19 26.03
C VAL A 160 0.25 7.58 26.05
N ILE A 161 -0.64 6.60 26.18
CA ILE A 161 -2.07 6.84 26.37
C ILE A 161 -2.25 7.62 27.68
N PRO A 162 -2.73 8.88 27.66
CA PRO A 162 -2.87 9.68 28.87
C PRO A 162 -3.80 9.01 29.89
N ALA A 163 -3.42 9.05 31.16
CA ALA A 163 -4.25 8.52 32.24
C ALA A 163 -5.62 9.24 32.29
N GLY A 164 -6.70 8.48 32.35
CA GLY A 164 -8.07 9.00 32.43
C GLY A 164 -8.80 9.13 31.09
N ILE A 165 -8.14 8.91 29.95
CA ILE A 165 -8.84 8.80 28.65
C ILE A 165 -9.37 7.37 28.49
N VAL A 166 -10.68 7.22 28.42
CA VAL A 166 -11.32 5.94 28.08
C VAL A 166 -11.28 5.77 26.56
N CYS A 167 -10.40 4.90 26.09
CA CYS A 167 -10.32 4.51 24.69
C CYS A 167 -11.15 3.26 24.45
N ALA A 168 -11.98 3.27 23.40
CA ALA A 168 -12.55 2.05 22.86
C ALA A 168 -11.49 1.31 22.04
N ASP A 169 -11.48 -0.02 22.11
CA ASP A 169 -10.70 -0.82 21.17
C ASP A 169 -11.45 -0.93 19.84
N PRO A 170 -10.75 -0.75 18.69
CA PRO A 170 -11.33 -1.07 17.39
C PRO A 170 -11.76 -2.53 17.38
N ILE A 171 -12.97 -2.80 16.91
CA ILE A 171 -13.58 -4.13 16.90
C ILE A 171 -12.72 -5.04 16.03
N VAL A 172 -12.22 -6.11 16.62
CA VAL A 172 -11.53 -7.18 15.91
C VAL A 172 -12.59 -8.15 15.43
N GLU A 173 -13.08 -7.95 14.23
CA GLU A 173 -13.86 -9.01 13.60
C GLU A 173 -12.89 -10.00 12.96
N SER A 174 -12.85 -11.22 13.49
CA SER A 174 -12.17 -12.34 12.84
C SER A 174 -12.66 -12.41 11.39
N GLY A 175 -11.76 -12.18 10.44
CA GLY A 175 -12.12 -12.13 9.03
C GLY A 175 -12.97 -10.93 8.62
N MET A 176 -12.64 -9.70 9.03
CA MET A 176 -13.06 -8.51 8.26
C MET A 176 -11.88 -7.89 7.55
N GLY A 177 -11.57 -8.45 6.40
CA GLY A 177 -11.30 -7.60 5.25
C GLY A 177 -12.44 -7.82 4.25
N PRO A 178 -12.58 -6.97 3.23
CA PRO A 178 -13.45 -7.23 2.06
C PRO A 178 -13.03 -8.48 1.23
N PHE A 179 -12.19 -9.33 1.81
CA PHE A 179 -11.64 -10.56 1.27
C PHE A 179 -11.93 -11.78 2.15
N ALA A 180 -12.61 -11.61 3.28
CA ALA A 180 -12.93 -12.73 4.15
C ALA A 180 -14.06 -13.59 3.59
N ASP A 181 -14.06 -14.87 3.94
CA ASP A 181 -15.08 -15.83 3.51
C ASP A 181 -16.50 -15.51 4.03
N ASP A 182 -16.64 -14.52 4.91
CA ASP A 182 -17.89 -14.16 5.59
C ASP A 182 -18.78 -13.17 4.82
N ILE A 183 -18.29 -12.56 3.74
CA ILE A 183 -19.09 -11.67 2.85
C ILE A 183 -20.17 -12.48 2.08
N TYR A 184 -20.22 -13.80 2.26
CA TYR A 184 -21.01 -14.72 1.45
C TYR A 184 -22.12 -15.45 2.22
N PHE A 185 -22.31 -15.16 3.51
CA PHE A 185 -23.43 -15.67 4.31
C PHE A 185 -24.62 -14.71 4.35
N GLU A 186 -24.77 -13.93 3.28
CA GLU A 186 -25.86 -13.00 3.08
C GLU A 186 -27.19 -13.73 2.81
N ALA A 187 -28.31 -13.03 3.00
CA ALA A 187 -29.61 -13.52 2.56
C ALA A 187 -29.56 -13.91 1.07
N PRO A 188 -30.18 -15.04 0.66
CA PRO A 188 -30.28 -15.48 -0.74
C PRO A 188 -30.73 -14.39 -1.72
N GLU A 189 -31.52 -13.43 -1.23
CA GLU A 189 -32.13 -12.34 -1.98
C GLU A 189 -31.31 -11.04 -1.97
N SER A 190 -30.10 -11.03 -1.37
CA SER A 190 -29.23 -9.85 -1.43
C SER A 190 -28.83 -9.52 -2.86
N PHE A 191 -28.71 -8.22 -3.18
CA PHE A 191 -28.25 -7.75 -4.49
C PHE A 191 -26.93 -8.43 -4.89
N GLN A 192 -25.98 -8.45 -3.95
CA GLN A 192 -24.67 -9.04 -4.12
C GLN A 192 -24.74 -10.52 -4.51
N LEU A 193 -25.46 -11.35 -3.75
CA LEU A 193 -25.48 -12.78 -3.99
C LEU A 193 -26.17 -13.11 -5.32
N GLN A 194 -27.22 -12.36 -5.67
CA GLN A 194 -27.87 -12.49 -6.96
C GLN A 194 -26.93 -12.14 -8.14
N VAL A 195 -26.13 -11.08 -8.02
CA VAL A 195 -25.11 -10.74 -9.03
C VAL A 195 -24.06 -11.84 -9.12
N LEU A 196 -23.55 -12.34 -7.99
CA LEU A 196 -22.50 -13.36 -7.96
C LEU A 196 -22.98 -14.73 -8.46
N ARG A 197 -24.26 -15.08 -8.30
CA ARG A 197 -24.84 -16.34 -8.82
C ARG A 197 -25.29 -16.27 -10.27
N ALA A 198 -25.35 -15.06 -10.84
CA ALA A 198 -25.82 -14.83 -12.21
C ALA A 198 -25.21 -15.80 -13.26
N PRO A 199 -23.89 -16.11 -13.23
CA PRO A 199 -23.31 -17.15 -14.09
C PRO A 199 -24.01 -18.50 -14.07
N GLN A 200 -24.39 -18.98 -12.88
CA GLN A 200 -24.97 -20.30 -12.68
C GLN A 200 -26.46 -20.32 -12.93
N ASP A 201 -27.12 -19.21 -12.63
CA ASP A 201 -28.54 -18.98 -12.91
C ASP A 201 -28.81 -18.77 -14.41
N GLY A 202 -27.77 -18.87 -15.26
CA GLY A 202 -27.90 -18.83 -16.71
C GLY A 202 -28.04 -17.42 -17.29
N TRP A 203 -27.75 -16.38 -16.51
CA TRP A 203 -27.79 -15.00 -17.00
C TRP A 203 -26.76 -14.78 -18.09
N ARG A 204 -27.17 -14.08 -19.14
CA ARG A 204 -26.32 -13.70 -20.27
C ARG A 204 -26.71 -12.31 -20.72
N LEU A 205 -25.73 -11.57 -21.21
CA LEU A 205 -25.95 -10.36 -21.97
C LEU A 205 -25.33 -10.60 -23.34
N ASP A 206 -26.14 -10.46 -24.37
CA ASP A 206 -25.66 -10.47 -25.74
C ASP A 206 -24.88 -9.17 -25.98
N GLU A 207 -23.68 -9.27 -26.54
CA GLU A 207 -22.86 -8.10 -26.89
C GLU A 207 -23.55 -7.18 -27.89
N ALA A 208 -24.48 -7.72 -28.70
CA ALA A 208 -25.31 -6.94 -29.61
C ALA A 208 -26.46 -6.19 -28.89
N GLN A 209 -26.81 -6.57 -27.66
CA GLN A 209 -27.91 -5.95 -26.92
C GLN A 209 -27.50 -4.56 -26.42
N PRO A 210 -28.30 -3.51 -26.66
CA PRO A 210 -28.00 -2.19 -26.13
C PRO A 210 -28.05 -2.20 -24.60
N LEU A 211 -27.01 -1.62 -23.99
CA LEU A 211 -26.96 -1.40 -22.55
C LEU A 211 -27.96 -0.32 -22.17
N ALA A 212 -28.91 -0.66 -21.30
CA ALA A 212 -29.93 0.26 -20.82
C ALA A 212 -30.40 -0.11 -19.42
N VAL A 213 -30.84 0.92 -18.69
CA VAL A 213 -31.62 0.80 -17.45
C VAL A 213 -32.84 1.73 -17.62
N PRO A 214 -33.87 1.29 -18.37
CA PRO A 214 -34.99 2.16 -18.75
C PRO A 214 -35.63 2.91 -17.59
N ALA A 215 -35.80 2.28 -16.43
CA ALA A 215 -36.37 2.91 -15.26
C ALA A 215 -35.48 4.04 -14.71
N LEU A 216 -34.16 3.85 -14.71
CA LEU A 216 -33.21 4.90 -14.33
C LEU A 216 -33.21 6.06 -15.34
N ALA A 217 -33.31 5.77 -16.63
CA ALA A 217 -33.44 6.79 -17.67
C ALA A 217 -34.72 7.61 -17.49
N ALA A 218 -35.85 6.95 -17.25
CA ALA A 218 -37.14 7.59 -17.01
C ALA A 218 -37.10 8.44 -15.74
N LEU A 219 -36.60 7.89 -14.62
CA LEU A 219 -36.46 8.59 -13.35
C LEU A 219 -35.62 9.86 -13.49
N THR A 220 -34.51 9.79 -14.21
CA THR A 220 -33.56 10.91 -14.31
C THR A 220 -33.89 11.93 -15.40
N SER A 221 -34.97 11.71 -16.16
CA SER A 221 -35.43 12.62 -17.21
C SER A 221 -35.96 13.96 -16.69
N THR A 222 -36.31 14.03 -15.40
CA THR A 222 -36.82 15.25 -14.74
C THR A 222 -35.92 15.68 -13.59
N ASP A 223 -35.93 16.97 -13.27
CA ASP A 223 -35.15 17.53 -12.14
C ASP A 223 -35.59 16.92 -10.81
N THR A 224 -36.91 16.80 -10.61
CA THR A 224 -37.50 16.16 -9.44
C THR A 224 -37.05 14.72 -9.28
N GLY A 225 -37.03 13.93 -10.37
CA GLY A 225 -36.57 12.55 -10.30
C GLY A 225 -35.05 12.41 -10.08
N ARG A 226 -34.24 13.38 -10.54
CA ARG A 226 -32.80 13.45 -10.18
C ARG A 226 -32.59 13.78 -8.70
N GLN A 227 -33.38 14.70 -8.14
CA GLN A 227 -33.36 15.00 -6.70
C GLN A 227 -33.82 13.79 -5.86
N LEU A 228 -34.86 13.09 -6.35
CA LEU A 228 -35.36 11.86 -5.73
C LEU A 228 -34.28 10.79 -5.66
N LEU A 229 -33.62 10.52 -6.79
CA LEU A 229 -32.51 9.59 -6.87
C LEU A 229 -31.38 9.98 -5.91
N GLY A 230 -30.99 11.26 -5.90
CA GLY A 230 -29.93 11.74 -5.00
C GLY A 230 -30.26 11.52 -3.52
N SER A 231 -31.51 11.79 -3.12
CA SER A 231 -31.99 11.60 -1.75
C SER A 231 -32.04 10.12 -1.36
N TYR A 232 -32.57 9.29 -2.26
CA TYR A 232 -32.60 7.84 -2.10
C TYR A 232 -31.20 7.26 -1.91
N LEU A 233 -30.27 7.58 -2.82
CA LEU A 233 -28.91 7.05 -2.76
C LEU A 233 -28.17 7.51 -1.50
N ALA A 234 -28.35 8.74 -1.05
CA ALA A 234 -27.67 9.25 0.15
C ALA A 234 -28.20 8.60 1.44
N ALA A 235 -29.47 8.21 1.48
CA ALA A 235 -30.07 7.55 2.64
C ALA A 235 -30.02 6.01 2.59
N HIS A 236 -29.70 5.43 1.44
CA HIS A 236 -29.68 3.99 1.29
C HIS A 236 -28.35 3.40 1.81
N PRO A 237 -28.39 2.46 2.77
CA PRO A 237 -27.19 2.00 3.47
C PRO A 237 -26.20 1.27 2.55
N GLU A 238 -26.69 0.72 1.45
CA GLU A 238 -25.85 0.05 0.43
C GLU A 238 -25.37 0.97 -0.70
N TRP A 239 -25.50 2.30 -0.57
CA TRP A 239 -24.99 3.25 -1.55
C TRP A 239 -24.06 4.26 -0.85
N LEU A 240 -22.79 4.26 -1.23
CA LEU A 240 -21.82 5.25 -0.79
C LEU A 240 -21.80 6.43 -1.78
N VAL A 241 -22.43 7.54 -1.40
CA VAL A 241 -22.47 8.76 -2.22
C VAL A 241 -21.34 9.70 -1.82
N ILE A 242 -20.56 10.15 -2.80
CA ILE A 242 -19.38 11.00 -2.57
C ILE A 242 -19.31 12.11 -3.61
N ASP A 243 -18.61 13.19 -3.26
CA ASP A 243 -18.23 14.24 -4.20
C ASP A 243 -16.73 14.13 -4.48
N GLU A 244 -16.40 13.95 -5.76
CA GLU A 244 -15.04 13.94 -6.29
C GLU A 244 -14.82 15.18 -7.18
N PRO A 245 -13.58 15.59 -7.48
CA PRO A 245 -13.33 16.75 -8.34
C PRO A 245 -14.03 16.68 -9.70
N GLN A 246 -14.22 15.48 -10.25
CA GLN A 246 -14.89 15.25 -11.53
C GLN A 246 -16.42 15.12 -11.43
N GLY A 247 -17.00 14.99 -10.24
CA GLY A 247 -18.44 14.83 -10.11
C GLY A 247 -18.91 14.13 -8.84
N ARG A 248 -20.24 13.94 -8.77
CA ARG A 248 -20.88 13.18 -7.70
C ARG A 248 -21.10 11.74 -8.13
N PHE A 249 -20.65 10.81 -7.30
CA PHE A 249 -20.73 9.38 -7.57
C PHE A 249 -21.46 8.66 -6.45
N ALA A 250 -22.23 7.63 -6.81
CA ALA A 250 -22.79 6.67 -5.87
C ALA A 250 -22.21 5.29 -6.17
N TRP A 251 -21.57 4.66 -5.20
CA TRP A 251 -20.97 3.33 -5.34
C TRP A 251 -21.76 2.32 -4.56
N ARG A 252 -22.08 1.18 -5.17
CA ARG A 252 -22.78 0.11 -4.47
C ARG A 252 -21.88 -0.48 -3.39
N CYS A 253 -22.39 -0.57 -2.17
CA CYS A 253 -21.79 -1.29 -1.07
C CYS A 253 -22.26 -2.74 -1.07
N PHE A 254 -21.32 -3.66 -0.81
CA PHE A 254 -21.64 -5.04 -0.49
C PHE A 254 -21.84 -5.15 1.00
N ARG A 255 -22.71 -6.05 1.43
CA ARG A 255 -22.84 -6.33 2.84
C ARG A 255 -21.91 -7.49 3.21
N ALA A 256 -21.28 -7.35 4.37
CA ALA A 256 -20.55 -8.43 5.00
C ALA A 256 -21.10 -8.58 6.42
N LYS A 257 -21.43 -9.82 6.81
CA LYS A 257 -22.06 -10.11 8.11
C LYS A 257 -23.30 -9.23 8.36
N GLY A 258 -24.08 -8.96 7.31
CA GLY A 258 -25.31 -8.17 7.37
C GLY A 258 -25.12 -6.66 7.39
N ARG A 259 -23.89 -6.14 7.34
CA ARG A 259 -23.62 -4.68 7.35
C ARG A 259 -23.03 -4.20 6.04
N PRO A 260 -23.46 -3.06 5.49
CA PRO A 260 -22.83 -2.52 4.31
C PRO A 260 -21.38 -2.15 4.61
N MET A 261 -20.49 -2.60 3.74
CA MET A 261 -19.06 -2.29 3.79
C MET A 261 -18.65 -1.59 2.49
N THR A 262 -17.62 -0.76 2.62
CA THR A 262 -16.93 -0.17 1.47
C THR A 262 -15.48 -0.62 1.49
N THR A 263 -14.82 -0.49 0.34
CA THR A 263 -13.38 -0.70 0.23
C THR A 263 -12.67 0.56 -0.24
N LEU A 264 -11.37 0.70 0.06
CA LEU A 264 -10.57 1.87 -0.37
C LEU A 264 -10.71 2.15 -1.88
N ASN A 265 -10.76 1.08 -2.68
CA ASN A 265 -10.90 1.15 -4.14
C ASN A 265 -12.31 0.83 -4.64
N ARG A 266 -13.26 0.61 -3.72
CA ARG A 266 -14.68 0.32 -3.97
C ARG A 266 -14.91 -0.97 -4.77
N TYR A 267 -13.91 -1.83 -4.79
CA TYR A 267 -13.95 -3.15 -5.37
C TYR A 267 -14.24 -4.19 -4.30
N TYR A 268 -15.09 -5.16 -4.65
CA TYR A 268 -15.34 -6.36 -3.86
C TYR A 268 -14.74 -7.52 -4.60
N SER A 269 -13.91 -8.31 -3.94
CA SER A 269 -13.15 -9.34 -4.62
C SER A 269 -12.92 -10.56 -3.77
N ARG A 270 -12.85 -11.70 -4.46
CA ARG A 270 -12.44 -12.97 -3.91
C ARG A 270 -11.32 -13.53 -4.75
N PHE A 271 -10.18 -13.81 -4.11
CA PHE A 271 -8.99 -14.23 -4.85
C PHE A 271 -8.61 -15.71 -4.69
N HIS A 272 -9.02 -16.43 -3.62
CA HIS A 272 -8.41 -17.75 -3.35
C HIS A 272 -9.25 -18.84 -2.65
N SER A 273 -10.55 -18.67 -2.43
CA SER A 273 -11.38 -19.69 -1.76
C SER A 273 -12.59 -20.07 -2.59
N ALA A 274 -12.64 -21.30 -3.10
CA ALA A 274 -13.87 -21.84 -3.62
C ALA A 274 -14.76 -22.23 -2.43
N MET A 275 -15.83 -21.47 -2.16
CA MET A 275 -16.98 -22.06 -1.47
C MET A 275 -17.65 -23.03 -2.43
N ALA A 276 -17.14 -24.26 -2.52
CA ALA A 276 -17.77 -25.32 -3.27
C ALA A 276 -19.25 -25.41 -2.85
N GLY A 277 -20.17 -25.22 -3.81
CA GLY A 277 -21.62 -25.35 -3.59
C GLY A 277 -22.42 -24.05 -3.40
N THR A 278 -21.81 -22.87 -3.30
CA THR A 278 -22.56 -21.59 -3.13
C THR A 278 -23.04 -20.96 -4.43
N GLY A 279 -22.44 -21.39 -5.52
CA GLY A 279 -22.74 -20.96 -6.85
C GLY A 279 -22.07 -19.67 -7.33
N THR A 280 -21.13 -19.15 -6.53
CA THR A 280 -20.37 -17.94 -6.86
C THR A 280 -19.05 -18.29 -7.58
N PRO A 281 -18.53 -17.41 -8.46
CA PRO A 281 -17.20 -17.55 -9.04
C PRO A 281 -16.12 -17.73 -7.96
N SER A 282 -15.15 -18.61 -8.22
CA SER A 282 -14.02 -18.84 -7.32
C SER A 282 -13.01 -17.69 -7.32
N HIS A 283 -12.99 -16.89 -8.40
CA HIS A 283 -12.18 -15.70 -8.53
C HIS A 283 -13.03 -14.60 -9.17
N PHE A 284 -13.24 -13.51 -8.45
CA PHE A 284 -13.90 -12.34 -9.01
C PHE A 284 -13.42 -11.03 -8.38
N GLN A 285 -13.60 -9.95 -9.12
CA GLN A 285 -13.58 -8.58 -8.59
C GLN A 285 -14.73 -7.80 -9.25
N TYR A 286 -15.58 -7.18 -8.45
CA TYR A 286 -16.80 -6.52 -8.88
C TYR A 286 -16.92 -5.12 -8.30
N ARG A 287 -17.53 -4.20 -9.05
CA ARG A 287 -17.86 -2.85 -8.60
C ARG A 287 -18.95 -2.24 -9.48
N LEU A 288 -19.95 -1.62 -8.86
CA LEU A 288 -21.01 -0.85 -9.51
C LEU A 288 -20.96 0.61 -9.04
N GLY A 289 -20.96 1.54 -9.98
CA GLY A 289 -21.03 2.97 -9.73
C GLY A 289 -22.05 3.67 -10.62
N LEU A 290 -22.63 4.74 -10.07
CA LEU A 290 -23.46 5.70 -10.77
C LEU A 290 -22.77 7.06 -10.71
N SER A 291 -22.58 7.71 -11.86
CA SER A 291 -22.20 9.12 -11.90
C SER A 291 -23.43 9.98 -12.11
N LEU A 292 -23.74 10.81 -11.13
CA LEU A 292 -24.98 11.58 -11.10
C LEU A 292 -24.92 12.84 -11.98
N ASN A 293 -23.74 13.20 -12.48
CA ASN A 293 -23.53 14.26 -13.46
C ASN A 293 -23.14 13.74 -14.85
N GLY A 294 -23.16 12.41 -15.06
CA GLY A 294 -22.81 11.78 -16.34
C GLY A 294 -21.30 11.70 -16.64
N GLU A 295 -20.46 12.24 -15.75
CA GLU A 295 -19.00 12.18 -15.89
C GLU A 295 -18.48 10.77 -15.61
N SER A 296 -17.38 10.40 -16.26
CA SER A 296 -16.74 9.10 -16.03
C SER A 296 -15.82 9.19 -14.83
N TYR A 297 -15.88 8.22 -13.90
CA TYR A 297 -14.84 8.09 -12.88
C TYR A 297 -13.52 7.66 -13.51
N TRP A 298 -13.60 6.91 -14.61
CA TRP A 298 -12.45 6.41 -15.35
C TRP A 298 -11.82 7.49 -16.24
N PRO A 299 -10.49 7.53 -16.36
CA PRO A 299 -9.81 8.37 -17.34
C PRO A 299 -10.36 8.11 -18.76
N ARG A 300 -10.72 9.21 -19.44
CA ARG A 300 -11.55 9.32 -20.65
C ARG A 300 -11.44 8.17 -21.67
N GLY A 301 -12.60 7.72 -22.18
CA GLY A 301 -12.74 7.19 -23.55
C GLY A 301 -12.95 5.68 -23.71
N ARG A 302 -13.04 4.90 -22.62
CA ARG A 302 -13.26 3.44 -22.73
C ARG A 302 -14.75 3.11 -22.87
N LYS A 303 -15.25 3.02 -24.10
CA LYS A 303 -16.43 2.20 -24.38
C LYS A 303 -16.00 0.74 -24.22
N MET A 304 -16.78 -0.02 -23.45
CA MET A 304 -16.68 -1.48 -23.24
C MET A 304 -15.30 -2.07 -23.54
N MET A 305 -14.45 -2.19 -22.53
CA MET A 305 -13.14 -2.82 -22.70
C MET A 305 -13.20 -4.22 -22.13
N GLU A 306 -13.09 -5.21 -23.01
CA GLU A 306 -12.72 -6.55 -22.63
C GLU A 306 -11.20 -6.67 -22.73
N ARG A 307 -10.57 -7.02 -21.62
CA ARG A 307 -9.20 -7.53 -21.68
C ARG A 307 -9.31 -9.04 -21.66
N GLY A 308 -8.72 -9.68 -22.67
CA GLY A 308 -8.67 -11.13 -22.77
C GLY A 308 -8.14 -11.77 -21.48
N ALA A 309 -8.46 -13.05 -21.30
CA ALA A 309 -8.16 -13.80 -20.09
C ALA A 309 -6.69 -13.61 -19.67
N ASP A 310 -6.48 -13.35 -18.39
CA ASP A 310 -5.14 -13.44 -17.83
C ASP A 310 -4.65 -14.89 -17.73
N LYS A 311 -3.45 -15.09 -17.20
CA LYS A 311 -2.85 -16.43 -17.01
C LYS A 311 -3.68 -17.37 -16.09
N HIS A 312 -4.68 -16.85 -15.40
CA HIS A 312 -5.59 -17.60 -14.52
C HIS A 312 -6.97 -17.81 -15.15
N GLY A 313 -7.17 -17.45 -16.42
CA GLY A 313 -8.47 -17.57 -17.09
C GLY A 313 -9.46 -16.48 -16.68
N VAL A 314 -8.99 -15.42 -16.01
CA VAL A 314 -9.85 -14.36 -15.48
C VAL A 314 -10.02 -13.27 -16.53
N MET A 315 -11.26 -13.01 -16.90
CA MET A 315 -11.65 -11.99 -17.86
C MET A 315 -11.95 -10.69 -17.15
N ARG A 316 -11.42 -9.56 -17.64
CA ARG A 316 -11.72 -8.22 -17.11
C ARG A 316 -12.63 -7.46 -18.05
N LYS A 317 -13.79 -7.06 -17.54
CA LYS A 317 -14.85 -6.40 -18.30
C LYS A 317 -15.17 -5.07 -17.63
N TRP A 318 -15.03 -4.00 -18.39
CA TRP A 318 -15.45 -2.66 -17.98
C TRP A 318 -16.63 -2.22 -18.84
N THR A 319 -17.77 -1.96 -18.22
CA THR A 319 -18.97 -1.47 -18.89
C THR A 319 -19.26 -0.05 -18.42
N SER A 320 -19.35 0.91 -19.34
CA SER A 320 -19.67 2.32 -19.03
C SER A 320 -20.58 2.89 -20.11
N PHE A 321 -21.76 3.36 -19.73
CA PHE A 321 -22.76 3.90 -20.66
C PHE A 321 -23.66 4.94 -19.97
N MET A 322 -24.26 5.80 -20.77
CA MET A 322 -25.25 6.78 -20.30
C MET A 322 -26.64 6.17 -20.32
N THR A 323 -27.43 6.45 -19.29
CA THR A 323 -28.86 6.12 -19.24
C THR A 323 -29.60 7.31 -18.61
N GLY A 324 -30.33 8.06 -19.44
CA GLY A 324 -30.81 9.39 -19.07
C GLY A 324 -29.65 10.34 -18.75
N ALA A 325 -29.71 10.98 -17.58
CA ALA A 325 -28.69 11.91 -17.11
C ALA A 325 -27.55 11.24 -16.30
N VAL A 326 -27.64 9.94 -16.05
CA VAL A 326 -26.70 9.20 -15.19
C VAL A 326 -25.81 8.31 -16.04
N ARG A 327 -24.53 8.22 -15.66
CA ARG A 327 -23.62 7.20 -16.20
C ARG A 327 -23.63 5.99 -15.28
N VAL A 328 -23.81 4.80 -15.84
CA VAL A 328 -23.65 3.53 -15.13
C VAL A 328 -22.28 2.97 -15.45
N GLU A 329 -21.53 2.59 -14.43
CA GLU A 329 -20.20 1.98 -14.54
C GLU A 329 -20.16 0.66 -13.79
N ILE A 330 -19.82 -0.42 -14.50
CA ILE A 330 -19.72 -1.77 -13.94
C ILE A 330 -18.34 -2.32 -14.24
N TYR A 331 -17.66 -2.79 -13.21
CA TYR A 331 -16.50 -3.67 -13.33
C TYR A 331 -16.91 -5.10 -13.00
N ASP A 332 -16.64 -6.00 -13.93
CA ASP A 332 -16.82 -7.44 -13.79
C ASP A 332 -15.51 -8.12 -14.19
N GLU A 333 -14.73 -8.50 -13.18
CA GLU A 333 -13.61 -9.41 -13.34
C GLU A 333 -14.02 -10.77 -12.79
N SER A 334 -14.00 -11.81 -13.61
CA SER A 334 -14.35 -13.16 -13.18
C SER A 334 -13.74 -14.22 -14.10
N ASN A 335 -13.58 -15.44 -13.59
CA ASN A 335 -13.20 -16.61 -14.41
C ASN A 335 -14.38 -17.20 -15.21
N VAL A 336 -15.53 -16.52 -15.22
CA VAL A 336 -16.71 -16.91 -15.97
C VAL A 336 -16.73 -16.14 -17.30
N PRO A 337 -16.91 -16.84 -18.45
CA PRO A 337 -17.02 -16.19 -19.74
C PRO A 337 -18.32 -15.37 -19.88
N GLY A 338 -18.28 -14.32 -20.69
CA GLY A 338 -19.44 -13.47 -20.99
C GLY A 338 -19.85 -12.53 -19.85
N TYR A 339 -20.96 -11.83 -20.01
CA TYR A 339 -21.33 -10.67 -19.17
C TYR A 339 -22.46 -10.98 -18.17
N ALA A 340 -22.47 -12.18 -17.58
CA ALA A 340 -23.56 -12.66 -16.73
C ALA A 340 -23.80 -11.76 -15.49
N MET A 341 -22.74 -11.36 -14.78
CA MET A 341 -22.84 -10.49 -13.61
C MET A 341 -23.31 -9.08 -14.01
N THR A 342 -22.80 -8.55 -15.13
CA THR A 342 -23.30 -7.29 -15.72
C THR A 342 -24.78 -7.38 -16.08
N ALA A 343 -25.22 -8.46 -16.75
CA ALA A 343 -26.62 -8.68 -17.12
C ALA A 343 -27.55 -8.61 -15.89
N ARG A 344 -27.19 -9.35 -14.84
CA ARG A 344 -27.98 -9.37 -13.60
C ARG A 344 -27.95 -8.03 -12.87
N THR A 345 -26.80 -7.35 -12.87
CA THR A 345 -26.67 -5.99 -12.32
C THR A 345 -27.63 -5.02 -12.98
N LEU A 346 -27.73 -5.03 -14.31
CA LEU A 346 -28.62 -4.15 -15.05
C LEU A 346 -30.10 -4.40 -14.72
N ALA A 347 -30.50 -5.68 -14.66
CA ALA A 347 -31.87 -6.05 -14.31
C ALA A 347 -32.24 -5.62 -12.87
N LEU A 348 -31.36 -5.91 -11.89
CA LEU A 348 -31.59 -5.54 -10.50
C LEU A 348 -31.65 -4.02 -10.31
N LEU A 349 -30.77 -3.28 -11.00
CA LEU A 349 -30.76 -1.83 -10.97
C LEU A 349 -32.04 -1.27 -11.61
N ASP A 350 -32.51 -1.85 -12.71
CA ASP A 350 -33.77 -1.44 -13.36
C ASP A 350 -34.97 -1.68 -12.43
N ASP A 351 -35.05 -2.85 -11.79
CA ASP A 351 -36.11 -3.17 -10.83
C ASP A 351 -36.11 -2.23 -9.62
N GLU A 352 -34.92 -1.91 -9.08
CA GLU A 352 -34.76 -0.97 -7.96
C GLU A 352 -35.23 0.44 -8.35
N MET A 353 -34.80 0.93 -9.51
CA MET A 353 -35.18 2.25 -10.00
C MET A 353 -36.64 2.32 -10.43
N ALA A 354 -37.22 1.22 -10.92
CA ALA A 354 -38.64 1.13 -11.25
C ALA A 354 -39.50 1.27 -10.00
N ARG A 355 -39.15 0.56 -8.91
CA ARG A 355 -39.83 0.73 -7.62
C ARG A 355 -39.73 2.17 -7.12
N LEU A 356 -38.54 2.77 -7.16
CA LEU A 356 -38.36 4.16 -6.76
C LEU A 356 -39.19 5.13 -7.62
N ALA A 357 -39.27 4.90 -8.93
CA ALA A 357 -40.04 5.74 -9.86
C ALA A 357 -41.56 5.68 -9.63
N THR A 358 -42.08 4.63 -8.98
CA THR A 358 -43.50 4.60 -8.57
C THR A 358 -43.80 5.48 -7.36
N LEU A 359 -42.76 5.95 -6.66
CA LEU A 359 -42.88 6.79 -5.47
C LEU A 359 -42.69 8.27 -5.82
N GLY A 360 -43.45 9.13 -5.15
CA GLY A 360 -43.28 10.57 -5.24
C GLY A 360 -42.17 11.09 -4.31
N PRO A 361 -41.80 12.39 -4.43
CA PRO A 361 -40.84 13.07 -3.56
C PRO A 361 -41.14 12.99 -2.06
N ASP A 362 -42.40 12.79 -1.69
CA ASP A 362 -42.80 12.72 -0.28
C ASP A 362 -42.74 11.29 0.29
N ASN A 363 -42.65 10.26 -0.56
CA ASN A 363 -42.82 8.85 -0.18
C ASN A 363 -41.64 7.95 -0.54
N TRP A 364 -40.57 8.47 -1.15
CA TRP A 364 -39.45 7.65 -1.63
C TRP A 364 -38.76 6.83 -0.55
N ARG A 365 -38.84 7.26 0.72
CA ARG A 365 -38.31 6.50 1.85
C ARG A 365 -38.95 5.11 1.98
N GLN A 366 -40.14 4.88 1.41
CA GLN A 366 -40.77 3.57 1.34
C GLN A 366 -39.99 2.57 0.45
N ALA A 367 -39.10 3.05 -0.43
CA ALA A 367 -38.20 2.19 -1.20
C ALA A 367 -36.92 1.82 -0.44
N LEU A 368 -36.63 2.44 0.70
CA LEU A 368 -35.47 2.10 1.49
C LEU A 368 -35.64 0.71 2.15
N PRO A 369 -34.56 -0.06 2.35
CA PRO A 369 -34.63 -1.26 3.15
C PRO A 369 -34.96 -0.92 4.61
N ALA A 370 -35.54 -1.87 5.34
CA ALA A 370 -36.04 -1.66 6.71
C ALA A 370 -34.95 -1.20 7.70
N ASP A 371 -33.68 -1.44 7.41
CA ASP A 371 -32.53 -1.06 8.23
C ASP A 371 -31.82 0.22 7.75
N ALA A 372 -32.36 0.92 6.74
CA ALA A 372 -31.78 2.18 6.26
C ALA A 372 -31.89 3.32 7.29
N VAL A 373 -32.97 3.30 8.08
CA VAL A 373 -33.24 4.28 9.13
C VAL A 373 -33.31 3.55 10.45
N VAL A 374 -32.36 3.86 11.34
CA VAL A 374 -32.27 3.25 12.66
C VAL A 374 -32.85 4.22 13.68
N ALA A 375 -33.79 3.75 14.50
CA ALA A 375 -34.29 4.53 15.62
C ALA A 375 -33.19 4.62 16.70
N GLY A 376 -32.79 5.83 17.06
CA GLY A 376 -31.81 6.08 18.12
C GLY A 376 -31.68 7.56 18.45
N ASP A 377 -31.42 7.86 19.72
CA ASP A 377 -31.38 9.25 20.21
C ASP A 377 -30.01 9.92 20.06
N GLU A 378 -28.95 9.14 19.88
CA GLU A 378 -27.57 9.64 19.82
C GLU A 378 -26.81 9.06 18.62
N PRO A 379 -25.94 9.86 17.98
CA PRO A 379 -25.07 9.35 16.93
C PRO A 379 -24.07 8.32 17.50
N ASP A 380 -23.72 7.32 16.68
CA ASP A 380 -22.71 6.32 17.04
C ASP A 380 -21.60 6.30 15.99
N LEU A 381 -20.39 6.01 16.46
CA LEU A 381 -19.19 5.83 15.65
C LEU A 381 -18.47 4.56 16.13
N GLN A 382 -18.25 3.64 15.21
CA GLN A 382 -17.54 2.40 15.45
C GLN A 382 -16.34 2.31 14.52
N LEU A 383 -15.26 1.75 15.04
CA LEU A 383 -14.03 1.50 14.29
C LEU A 383 -13.76 0.00 14.33
N TYR A 384 -13.39 -0.55 13.19
CA TYR A 384 -13.05 -1.96 12.99
C TYR A 384 -11.63 -2.03 12.45
N ARG A 385 -10.87 -3.03 12.90
CA ARG A 385 -9.54 -3.28 12.34
C ARG A 385 -9.69 -3.81 10.92
N GLY A 386 -8.93 -3.25 9.99
CA GLY A 386 -8.78 -3.80 8.64
C GLY A 386 -7.88 -5.03 8.62
N SER A 387 -7.50 -5.47 7.42
CA SER A 387 -6.64 -6.64 7.21
C SER A 387 -5.21 -6.48 7.75
N GLN A 388 -4.80 -5.25 8.06
CA GLN A 388 -3.45 -4.86 8.42
C GLN A 388 -3.49 -3.66 9.39
N GLY A 389 -2.47 -3.51 10.23
CA GLY A 389 -2.38 -2.40 11.20
C GLY A 389 -2.41 -1.05 10.51
N GLY A 390 -3.11 -0.07 11.10
CA GLY A 390 -3.30 1.26 10.51
C GLY A 390 -4.38 1.37 9.43
N ILE A 391 -4.89 0.26 8.89
CA ILE A 391 -6.10 0.25 8.05
C ILE A 391 -7.32 0.05 8.94
N TYR A 392 -8.32 0.91 8.78
CA TYR A 392 -9.56 0.83 9.54
C TYR A 392 -10.77 0.92 8.63
N HIS A 393 -11.81 0.20 9.03
CA HIS A 393 -13.17 0.47 8.58
C HIS A 393 -13.87 1.24 9.68
N ALA A 394 -14.54 2.34 9.34
CA ALA A 394 -15.45 3.03 10.25
C ALA A 394 -16.87 2.88 9.76
N THR A 395 -17.79 2.80 10.72
CA THR A 395 -19.21 2.99 10.47
C THR A 395 -19.73 4.04 11.43
N TRP A 396 -20.67 4.86 10.97
CA TRP A 396 -21.40 5.74 11.86
C TRP A 396 -22.88 5.77 11.52
N LEU A 397 -23.66 6.04 12.57
CA LEU A 397 -25.06 6.36 12.53
C LEU A 397 -25.22 7.81 12.96
N CYS A 398 -25.78 8.67 12.11
CA CYS A 398 -26.15 10.01 12.54
C CYS A 398 -27.32 10.58 11.74
N ASN A 399 -27.91 11.64 12.27
CA ASN A 399 -28.85 12.49 11.53
C ASN A 399 -28.30 13.92 11.55
N PRO A 400 -27.78 14.43 10.43
CA PRO A 400 -27.31 15.80 10.39
C PRO A 400 -28.46 16.81 10.42
N GLY A 401 -29.71 16.40 10.18
CA GLY A 401 -30.90 17.28 10.16
C GLY A 401 -31.07 18.11 8.89
N GLU A 402 -30.11 18.07 7.96
CA GLU A 402 -30.18 18.72 6.66
C GLU A 402 -29.25 18.04 5.65
N ALA A 403 -29.40 18.37 4.36
CA ALA A 403 -28.54 17.82 3.31
C ALA A 403 -27.09 18.32 3.42
N GLY A 404 -26.12 17.42 3.25
CA GLY A 404 -24.71 17.78 3.25
C GLY A 404 -23.78 16.58 3.19
N LEU A 405 -22.55 16.82 3.66
CA LEU A 405 -21.45 15.86 3.65
C LEU A 405 -21.00 15.56 5.08
N THR A 406 -20.89 14.29 5.42
CA THR A 406 -20.22 13.84 6.66
C THR A 406 -18.82 13.34 6.35
N TYR A 407 -17.89 13.50 7.28
CA TYR A 407 -16.52 12.99 7.15
C TYR A 407 -15.85 12.90 8.52
N LEU A 408 -14.76 12.14 8.58
CA LEU A 408 -14.00 11.90 9.79
C LEU A 408 -12.76 12.77 9.87
N ARG A 409 -12.40 13.04 11.12
CA ARG A 409 -11.29 13.86 11.56
C ARG A 409 -10.60 13.11 12.70
N ALA A 410 -9.28 12.91 12.66
CA ALA A 410 -8.57 12.19 13.73
C ALA A 410 -7.42 13.01 14.30
N TYR A 411 -7.25 12.92 15.61
CA TYR A 411 -6.20 13.61 16.35
C TYR A 411 -5.55 12.66 17.35
N GLU A 412 -4.23 12.62 17.39
CA GLU A 412 -3.49 12.00 18.48
C GLU A 412 -3.81 12.71 19.80
N ALA A 413 -4.12 11.95 20.85
CA ALA A 413 -4.78 12.48 22.04
C ALA A 413 -3.87 13.32 22.95
N SER A 414 -2.56 13.06 22.99
CA SER A 414 -1.64 13.74 23.90
C SER A 414 -1.16 15.10 23.41
N ARG A 415 -0.86 15.21 22.11
CA ARG A 415 -0.32 16.41 21.45
C ARG A 415 -1.36 17.14 20.59
N GLY A 416 -2.51 16.51 20.32
CA GLY A 416 -3.52 17.06 19.42
C GLY A 416 -3.07 17.05 17.95
N THR A 417 -2.07 16.24 17.60
CA THR A 417 -1.54 16.17 16.23
C THR A 417 -2.60 15.60 15.31
N ARG A 418 -2.86 16.30 14.22
CA ARG A 418 -3.82 15.88 13.19
C ARG A 418 -3.29 14.65 12.45
N LEU A 419 -4.07 13.57 12.45
CA LEU A 419 -3.69 12.29 11.80
C LEU A 419 -4.24 12.23 10.37
N SER A 420 -3.37 11.91 9.42
CA SER A 420 -3.70 11.63 8.02
C SER A 420 -4.60 12.70 7.38
N ALA A 421 -4.42 13.96 7.80
CA ALA A 421 -5.39 15.05 7.69
C ALA A 421 -6.22 15.06 6.40
N ARG A 422 -5.56 15.26 5.25
CA ARG A 422 -6.22 15.35 3.95
C ARG A 422 -6.77 14.01 3.48
N ARG A 423 -6.05 12.91 3.74
CA ARG A 423 -6.43 11.58 3.26
C ARG A 423 -7.64 11.05 4.00
N LEU A 424 -7.71 11.24 5.31
CA LEU A 424 -8.86 10.85 6.12
C LEU A 424 -10.09 11.65 5.74
N ASP A 425 -9.99 12.98 5.64
CA ASP A 425 -11.11 13.84 5.22
C ASP A 425 -11.70 13.36 3.89
N GLN A 426 -10.84 13.04 2.90
CA GLN A 426 -11.26 12.59 1.57
C GLN A 426 -11.80 11.16 1.56
N ALA A 427 -11.13 10.23 2.26
CA ALA A 427 -11.50 8.81 2.26
C ALA A 427 -12.79 8.52 3.04
N SER A 428 -13.13 9.38 4.01
CA SER A 428 -14.34 9.25 4.84
C SER A 428 -15.48 10.18 4.43
N ALA A 429 -15.25 11.08 3.48
CA ALA A 429 -16.28 11.98 2.99
C ALA A 429 -17.40 11.24 2.27
N CYS A 430 -18.62 11.35 2.79
CA CYS A 430 -19.82 10.83 2.13
C CYS A 430 -21.05 11.70 2.40
N ARG A 431 -21.97 11.71 1.43
CA ARG A 431 -23.30 12.29 1.58
C ARG A 431 -24.19 11.29 2.29
N MET A 432 -24.94 11.79 3.24
CA MET A 432 -25.79 10.99 4.09
C MET A 432 -27.24 11.46 4.00
N GLY A 433 -28.17 10.54 4.21
CA GLY A 433 -29.58 10.86 4.45
C GLY A 433 -29.75 11.75 5.68
N TRP A 434 -30.93 12.38 5.77
CA TRP A 434 -31.28 13.23 6.90
C TRP A 434 -32.79 13.22 7.09
N SER A 435 -33.22 13.65 8.27
CA SER A 435 -34.63 13.78 8.64
C SER A 435 -34.87 14.91 9.63
N ASP A 436 -36.07 15.49 9.61
CA ASP A 436 -36.53 16.41 10.64
C ASP A 436 -36.80 15.71 11.99
N GLN A 437 -36.92 14.38 11.98
CA GLN A 437 -37.05 13.55 13.18
C GLN A 437 -35.65 13.25 13.75
N PRO A 438 -35.25 13.82 14.91
CA PRO A 438 -33.88 13.65 15.42
C PRO A 438 -33.52 12.18 15.73
N GLY A 439 -34.53 11.37 16.07
CA GLY A 439 -34.38 9.95 16.38
C GLY A 439 -34.18 9.02 15.17
N GLU A 440 -34.21 9.54 13.94
CA GLU A 440 -33.99 8.77 12.71
C GLU A 440 -32.54 8.88 12.25
N LEU A 441 -31.73 7.87 12.52
CA LEU A 441 -30.30 7.85 12.19
C LEU A 441 -30.04 7.10 10.87
N PHE A 442 -29.07 7.61 10.09
CA PHE A 442 -28.67 7.06 8.80
C PHE A 442 -27.26 6.49 8.88
N PHE A 443 -27.04 5.37 8.18
CA PHE A 443 -25.78 4.64 8.18
C PHE A 443 -24.82 5.16 7.10
N ALA A 444 -23.53 5.28 7.42
CA ALA A 444 -22.47 5.35 6.42
C ALA A 444 -21.23 4.53 6.80
N PRO A 445 -20.58 3.89 5.80
CA PRO A 445 -19.30 3.25 5.97
C PRO A 445 -18.15 4.06 5.36
N ALA A 446 -16.94 3.90 5.90
CA ALA A 446 -15.69 4.35 5.28
C ALA A 446 -14.56 3.33 5.50
N GLU A 447 -13.63 3.24 4.56
CA GLU A 447 -12.33 2.59 4.77
C GLU A 447 -11.24 3.64 4.60
N PHE A 448 -10.27 3.67 5.51
CA PHE A 448 -9.14 4.60 5.44
C PHE A 448 -7.90 4.02 6.11
N THR A 449 -6.78 4.71 5.89
CA THR A 449 -5.48 4.37 6.48
C THR A 449 -4.98 5.53 7.32
N ILE A 450 -4.55 5.25 8.54
CA ILE A 450 -3.80 6.17 9.40
C ILE A 450 -2.32 5.89 9.18
N TYR A 451 -1.58 6.86 8.67
CA TYR A 451 -0.18 6.69 8.28
C TYR A 451 0.83 7.06 9.36
N GLU A 452 0.37 7.64 10.47
CA GLU A 452 1.22 8.07 11.57
C GLU A 452 1.40 6.94 12.58
N GLY A 453 2.64 6.51 12.78
CA GLY A 453 3.03 5.42 13.67
C GLY A 453 3.15 4.07 12.97
N ASP A 454 3.32 3.02 13.76
CA ASP A 454 3.71 1.70 13.27
C ASP A 454 2.81 0.59 13.80
N TRP A 455 2.93 -0.58 13.20
CA TRP A 455 2.29 -1.79 13.70
C TRP A 455 2.78 -2.13 15.11
N ASP A 456 1.86 -2.62 15.93
CA ASP A 456 2.01 -2.98 17.33
C ASP A 456 2.39 -1.82 18.28
N LYS A 457 2.44 -0.58 17.78
CA LYS A 457 2.67 0.64 18.57
C LYS A 457 1.37 1.42 18.74
N TYR A 458 0.61 1.04 19.76
CA TYR A 458 -0.71 1.61 20.02
C TYR A 458 -0.65 2.94 20.76
N TYR A 459 -1.43 3.90 20.31
CA TYR A 459 -1.65 5.19 20.96
C TYR A 459 -3.14 5.56 20.97
N ALA A 460 -3.51 6.57 21.75
CA ALA A 460 -4.88 7.06 21.83
C ALA A 460 -5.11 8.10 20.73
N ALA A 461 -6.19 7.94 19.97
CA ALA A 461 -6.64 8.93 19.00
C ALA A 461 -8.11 9.29 19.20
N ARG A 462 -8.40 10.58 19.12
CA ARG A 462 -9.76 11.12 19.13
C ARG A 462 -10.25 11.23 17.69
N PHE A 463 -11.22 10.40 17.35
CA PHE A 463 -11.95 10.50 16.09
C PHE A 463 -13.15 11.41 16.28
N GLU A 464 -13.34 12.32 15.37
CA GLU A 464 -14.42 13.30 15.31
C GLU A 464 -15.19 13.09 14.02
N LEU A 465 -16.52 13.01 14.12
CA LEU A 465 -17.42 13.02 12.98
C LEU A 465 -17.89 14.45 12.74
N TRP A 466 -17.62 14.98 11.55
CA TRP A 466 -17.96 16.34 11.15
C TRP A 466 -19.02 16.33 10.06
N PHE A 467 -19.80 17.41 10.02
CA PHE A 467 -20.81 17.68 9.02
C PHE A 467 -20.57 19.02 8.34
N ARG A 468 -20.71 19.05 7.01
CA ARG A 468 -20.68 20.25 6.17
C ARG A 468 -22.01 20.39 5.44
N PRO A 469 -22.84 21.41 5.75
CA PRO A 469 -24.11 21.64 5.06
C PRO A 469 -23.93 21.98 3.58
N ASP A 470 -24.83 21.51 2.72
CA ASP A 470 -24.85 21.90 1.29
C ASP A 470 -25.17 23.38 1.10
N ALA A 471 -25.93 23.98 2.02
CA ALA A 471 -26.31 25.39 1.98
C ALA A 471 -25.13 26.36 2.26
N GLY A 472 -23.91 25.86 2.49
CA GLY A 472 -22.72 26.69 2.73
C GLY A 472 -22.59 27.24 4.15
N GLY A 473 -23.30 26.65 5.13
CA GLY A 473 -23.15 26.96 6.55
C GLY A 473 -21.82 26.49 7.14
N GLU A 474 -21.57 26.85 8.41
CA GLU A 474 -20.37 26.40 9.12
C GLU A 474 -20.35 24.88 9.30
N GLU A 475 -19.16 24.31 9.26
CA GLU A 475 -18.96 22.91 9.61
C GLU A 475 -19.22 22.70 11.09
N ARG A 476 -19.90 21.61 11.44
CA ARG A 476 -20.18 21.28 12.84
C ARG A 476 -19.69 19.89 13.22
N LEU A 477 -19.19 19.79 14.45
CA LEU A 477 -18.87 18.52 15.08
C LEU A 477 -20.18 17.83 15.48
N ILE A 478 -20.39 16.60 15.01
CA ILE A 478 -21.54 15.77 15.37
C ILE A 478 -21.24 14.97 16.64
N MET A 479 -20.08 14.30 16.68
CA MET A 479 -19.64 13.54 17.84
C MET A 479 -18.13 13.35 17.83
N ALA A 480 -17.56 12.98 18.98
CA ALA A 480 -16.18 12.57 19.09
C ALA A 480 -16.06 11.32 19.97
N LYS A 481 -15.14 10.41 19.62
CA LYS A 481 -14.88 9.17 20.36
C LYS A 481 -13.40 8.85 20.34
N HIS A 482 -12.87 8.40 21.48
CA HIS A 482 -11.47 8.01 21.59
C HIS A 482 -11.32 6.52 21.27
N PHE A 483 -10.33 6.19 20.46
CA PHE A 483 -9.96 4.83 20.11
C PHE A 483 -8.49 4.58 20.42
N ARG A 484 -8.18 3.33 20.78
CA ARG A 484 -6.81 2.82 20.84
C ARG A 484 -6.44 2.31 19.45
N ILE A 485 -5.58 3.04 18.75
CA ILE A 485 -5.21 2.73 17.36
C ILE A 485 -3.70 2.56 17.23
N GLU A 486 -3.27 2.00 16.12
CA GLU A 486 -1.90 1.97 15.62
C GLU A 486 -1.83 2.58 14.21
N GLY A 487 -0.63 2.95 13.77
CA GLY A 487 -0.37 3.49 12.43
C GLY A 487 -0.07 2.41 11.40
N TRP A 488 -0.06 2.79 10.13
CA TRP A 488 0.32 1.93 9.01
C TRP A 488 1.84 1.90 8.84
N MET A 489 2.43 0.70 8.89
CA MET A 489 3.84 0.48 8.59
C MET A 489 4.13 0.72 7.10
N ARG A 490 4.91 1.78 6.80
CA ARG A 490 5.29 2.14 5.43
C ARG A 490 6.38 1.25 4.85
#